data_AF-A0A936CQI6-F1
#
_entry.id   AF-A0A936CQI6-F1
#
_cell.length_a   1.000
_cell.length_b   1.000
_cell.length_c   1.000
_cell.angle_alpha   90.00
_cell.angle_beta   90.00
_cell.angle_gamma   90.00
#
_symmetry.space_group_name_H-M   'P 1'
#
loop_
_entity.id
_entity.type
_entity.pdbx_description
1 polymer ?
#
loop_
_entity_poly.entity_id
_entity_poly.type
_entity_poly.pdbx_seq_one_letter_code
_entity_poly.pdbx_strand_id
1 'polypeptide(L)'
;MASDNGFSGEALPGGLLMWDMAGTLVFVDPLTAKPVALPGCDVYLPELARDFRHVVTTGDSAVEARHQLGAHEILPHVVRIFADLHEPVGKPYGRVMAEMGAGSERSLAVGDRLRTDVGADTDRIVSILVNQEARPVNAGMIAYMVHILRRQSAGDFLTAFNHLTITAMPEPADQGPQAGGEVVAAWRRDDGFPYRLWLWTHPGLEGRRAVIVLF
;
A
#
# COMPACT_ATOMS: atom_id res chain seq x y z
N MET A 1 -13.17 -20.80 21.72
CA MET A 1 -14.19 -19.74 21.89
C MET A 1 -13.87 -18.66 20.88
N ALA A 2 -14.67 -18.54 19.83
CA ALA A 2 -14.53 -17.48 18.83
C ALA A 2 -15.08 -16.20 19.46
N SER A 3 -14.25 -15.16 19.57
CA SER A 3 -14.71 -13.83 19.95
C SER A 3 -15.31 -13.16 18.71
N ASP A 4 -16.64 -13.21 18.61
CA ASP A 4 -17.42 -12.38 17.70
C ASP A 4 -17.18 -10.91 18.05
N ASN A 5 -16.42 -10.22 17.20
CA ASN A 5 -16.33 -8.76 17.24
C ASN A 5 -17.58 -8.21 16.53
N GLY A 6 -18.55 -7.77 17.34
CA GLY A 6 -19.77 -7.12 16.85
C GLY A 6 -19.44 -5.91 15.99
N PHE A 7 -19.79 -5.99 14.70
CA PHE A 7 -19.78 -4.86 13.79
C PHE A 7 -20.94 -3.93 14.13
N SER A 8 -20.64 -2.68 14.50
CA SER A 8 -21.61 -1.59 14.57
C SER A 8 -22.13 -1.28 13.16
N GLY A 9 -23.46 -1.19 13.01
CA GLY A 9 -24.17 -1.01 11.73
C GLY A 9 -24.03 0.36 11.06
N GLU A 10 -22.89 1.01 11.15
CA GLU A 10 -22.53 2.08 10.22
C GLU A 10 -22.13 1.46 8.88
N ALA A 11 -22.51 2.10 7.78
CA ALA A 11 -22.05 1.70 6.46
C ALA A 11 -20.50 1.73 6.47
N LEU A 12 -19.88 0.56 6.46
CA LEU A 12 -18.44 0.44 6.55
C LEU A 12 -17.80 1.29 5.44
N PRO A 13 -16.69 2.02 5.74
CA PRO A 13 -15.96 2.74 4.71
C PRO A 13 -15.64 1.80 3.54
N GLY A 14 -16.01 2.23 2.32
CA GLY A 14 -16.10 1.34 1.16
C GLY A 14 -14.75 0.83 0.62
N GLY A 15 -13.63 1.45 1.02
CA GLY A 15 -12.28 1.11 0.54
C GLY A 15 -11.39 0.45 1.58
N LEU A 16 -10.38 -0.29 1.12
CA LEU A 16 -9.30 -0.79 1.98
C LEU A 16 -8.00 -0.02 1.75
N LEU A 17 -7.28 0.24 2.83
CA LEU A 17 -5.83 0.44 2.75
C LEU A 17 -5.16 -0.83 3.29
N MET A 18 -4.50 -1.55 2.39
CA MET A 18 -3.80 -2.80 2.67
C MET A 18 -2.33 -2.48 2.88
N TRP A 19 -1.92 -2.40 4.14
CA TRP A 19 -0.56 -2.03 4.53
C TRP A 19 0.31 -3.25 4.63
N ASP A 20 1.48 -3.24 4.01
CA ASP A 20 2.56 -4.09 4.48
C ASP A 20 2.97 -3.68 5.91
N MET A 21 3.44 -4.64 6.68
CA MET A 21 3.94 -4.38 8.03
C MET A 21 5.42 -4.02 8.02
N ALA A 22 6.27 -4.93 7.55
CA ALA A 22 7.71 -4.94 7.82
C ALA A 22 8.49 -4.15 6.75
N GLY A 23 9.03 -3.01 7.16
CA GLY A 23 9.68 -2.04 6.25
C GLY A 23 8.73 -0.90 5.85
N THR A 24 7.44 -1.06 6.10
CA THR A 24 6.39 -0.09 5.78
C THR A 24 5.82 0.58 7.03
N LEU A 25 4.92 -0.08 7.75
CA LEU A 25 4.32 0.46 8.98
C LEU A 25 5.30 0.43 10.16
N VAL A 26 6.14 -0.60 10.21
CA VAL A 26 7.20 -0.76 11.20
C VAL A 26 8.49 -1.01 10.43
N PHE A 27 9.46 -0.11 10.55
CA PHE A 27 10.74 -0.22 9.87
C PHE A 27 11.90 -0.11 10.85
N VAL A 28 13.07 -0.57 10.45
CA VAL A 28 14.28 -0.45 11.27
C VAL A 28 14.89 0.92 11.00
N ASP A 29 14.93 1.78 12.01
CA ASP A 29 15.61 3.07 11.92
C ASP A 29 17.11 2.84 11.69
N PRO A 30 17.68 3.34 10.57
CA PRO A 30 19.09 3.11 10.25
C PRO A 30 20.06 3.74 11.26
N LEU A 31 19.63 4.74 12.03
CA LEU A 31 20.48 5.40 13.02
C LEU A 31 20.53 4.64 14.35
N THR A 32 19.39 4.10 14.79
CA THR A 32 19.28 3.42 16.08
C THR A 32 19.28 1.89 16.00
N ALA A 33 19.14 1.35 14.78
CA ALA A 33 18.92 -0.08 14.50
C ALA A 33 17.70 -0.67 15.25
N LYS A 34 16.76 0.18 15.67
CA LYS A 34 15.57 -0.23 16.41
C LYS A 34 14.34 -0.18 15.50
N PRO A 35 13.38 -1.10 15.69
CA PRO A 35 12.06 -0.97 15.08
C PRO A 35 11.39 0.33 15.54
N VAL A 36 10.85 1.09 14.60
CA VAL A 36 10.06 2.29 14.83
C VAL A 36 8.83 2.29 13.92
N ALA A 37 7.77 2.97 14.34
CA ALA A 37 6.60 3.17 13.52
C ALA A 37 6.90 4.14 12.36
N LEU A 38 6.21 3.98 11.23
CA LEU A 38 6.19 4.95 10.14
C LEU A 38 5.86 6.35 10.70
N PRO A 39 6.66 7.39 10.39
CA PRO A 39 6.45 8.70 10.99
C PRO A 39 5.05 9.25 10.68
N GLY A 40 4.37 9.77 11.69
CA GLY A 40 3.03 10.36 11.58
C GLY A 40 1.87 9.36 11.52
N CYS A 41 2.11 8.05 11.71
CA CYS A 41 1.01 7.07 11.73
C CYS A 41 -0.04 7.33 12.82
N ASP A 42 0.38 7.86 13.97
CA ASP A 42 -0.49 8.27 15.09
C ASP A 42 -1.50 9.37 14.70
N VAL A 43 -1.15 10.22 13.73
CA VAL A 43 -2.02 11.28 13.21
C VAL A 43 -2.82 10.80 12.00
N TYR A 44 -2.14 10.18 11.03
CA TYR A 44 -2.72 9.94 9.71
C TYR A 44 -3.45 8.61 9.57
N LEU A 45 -3.17 7.59 10.39
CA LEU A 45 -4.00 6.38 10.39
C LEU A 45 -5.43 6.67 10.89
N PRO A 46 -5.66 7.41 12.00
CA PRO A 46 -7.01 7.83 12.37
C PRO A 46 -7.71 8.69 11.31
N GLU A 47 -6.97 9.57 10.62
CA GLU A 47 -7.53 10.42 9.57
C GLU A 47 -8.02 9.58 8.39
N LEU A 48 -7.18 8.65 7.91
CA LEU A 48 -7.51 7.75 6.82
C LEU A 48 -8.61 6.76 7.20
N ALA A 49 -8.73 6.39 8.48
CA ALA A 49 -9.76 5.47 8.97
C ALA A 49 -11.19 5.99 8.79
N ARG A 50 -11.36 7.31 8.56
CA ARG A 50 -12.65 7.91 8.23
C ARG A 50 -13.20 7.45 6.89
N ASP A 51 -12.32 7.13 5.95
CA ASP A 51 -12.66 6.79 4.56
C ASP A 51 -12.30 5.34 4.19
N PHE A 52 -11.41 4.71 4.95
CA PHE A 52 -10.86 3.39 4.65
C PHE A 52 -10.81 2.48 5.87
N ARG A 53 -11.00 1.19 5.65
CA ARG A 53 -10.64 0.18 6.64
C ARG A 53 -9.17 -0.19 6.45
N HIS A 54 -8.39 -0.13 7.52
CA HIS A 54 -6.97 -0.51 7.47
C HIS A 54 -6.82 -1.99 7.75
N VAL A 55 -6.20 -2.71 6.81
CA VAL A 55 -5.77 -4.09 7.03
C VAL A 55 -4.26 -4.16 6.89
N VAL A 56 -3.65 -5.06 7.65
CA VAL A 56 -2.21 -5.33 7.57
C VAL A 56 -1.98 -6.65 6.85
N THR A 57 -0.97 -6.68 5.99
CA THR A 57 -0.47 -7.84 5.26
C THR A 57 0.99 -8.06 5.65
N THR A 58 1.36 -9.29 5.96
CA THR A 58 2.74 -9.59 6.38
C THR A 58 3.09 -11.06 6.15
N GLY A 59 4.38 -11.33 5.97
CA GLY A 59 4.92 -12.68 5.99
C GLY A 59 5.14 -13.23 7.41
N ASP A 60 5.11 -12.37 8.43
CA ASP A 60 5.23 -12.83 9.82
C ASP A 60 3.96 -13.56 10.28
N SER A 61 4.06 -14.33 11.36
CA SER A 61 2.89 -14.97 11.96
C SER A 61 1.92 -13.93 12.54
N ALA A 62 0.64 -14.30 12.64
CA ALA A 62 -0.37 -13.40 13.21
C ALA A 62 -0.06 -12.96 14.65
N VAL A 63 0.63 -13.80 15.43
CA VAL A 63 1.03 -13.50 16.81
C VAL A 63 2.14 -12.46 16.84
N GLU A 64 3.19 -12.65 16.05
CA GLU A 64 4.31 -11.71 15.94
C GLU A 64 3.84 -10.35 15.42
N ALA A 65 3.01 -10.36 14.38
CA ALA A 65 2.42 -9.16 13.80
C ALA A 65 1.60 -8.37 14.82
N ARG A 66 0.72 -9.04 15.59
CA ARG A 66 -0.06 -8.38 16.66
C ARG A 66 0.84 -7.78 17.73
N HIS A 67 1.88 -8.50 18.12
CA HIS A 67 2.83 -8.02 19.12
C HIS A 67 3.54 -6.75 18.64
N GLN A 68 4.09 -6.76 17.43
CA GLN A 68 4.79 -5.60 16.87
C GLN A 68 3.85 -4.40 16.69
N LEU A 69 2.69 -4.59 16.06
CA LEU A 69 1.72 -3.50 15.85
C LEU A 69 1.21 -2.93 17.18
N GLY A 70 1.07 -3.77 18.21
CA GLY A 70 0.69 -3.33 19.56
C GLY A 70 1.79 -2.52 20.24
N ALA A 71 3.06 -2.94 20.12
CA ALA A 71 4.20 -2.23 20.69
C ALA A 71 4.42 -0.83 20.08
N HIS A 72 3.87 -0.59 18.89
CA HIS A 72 3.96 0.67 18.16
C HIS A 72 2.63 1.46 18.13
N GLU A 73 1.64 1.08 18.93
CA GLU A 73 0.32 1.74 19.02
C GLU A 73 -0.46 1.79 17.69
N ILE A 74 -0.13 0.92 16.73
CA ILE A 74 -0.79 0.86 15.41
C ILE A 74 -2.03 -0.05 15.46
N LEU A 75 -1.98 -1.11 16.27
CA LEU A 75 -3.03 -2.13 16.33
C LEU A 75 -4.47 -1.59 16.51
N PRO A 76 -4.73 -0.54 17.30
CA PRO A 76 -6.07 0.05 17.44
C PRO A 76 -6.68 0.57 16.13
N HIS A 77 -5.87 0.86 15.11
CA HIS A 77 -6.31 1.36 13.81
C HIS A 77 -6.56 0.25 12.79
N VAL A 78 -6.17 -1.00 13.10
CA VAL A 78 -6.19 -2.12 12.15
C VAL A 78 -7.41 -3.00 12.38
N VAL A 79 -8.23 -3.19 11.34
CA VAL A 79 -9.43 -4.05 11.42
C VAL A 79 -9.09 -5.53 11.30
N ARG A 80 -8.00 -5.85 10.58
CA ARG A 80 -7.59 -7.24 10.35
C ARG A 80 -6.11 -7.35 9.96
N ILE A 81 -5.49 -8.45 10.36
CA ILE A 81 -4.14 -8.85 9.94
C ILE A 81 -4.26 -10.11 9.08
N PHE A 82 -3.66 -10.06 7.89
CA PHE A 82 -3.43 -11.17 6.98
C PHE A 82 -1.95 -11.54 7.07
N ALA A 83 -1.68 -12.60 7.82
CA ALA A 83 -0.35 -13.06 8.19
C ALA A 83 0.07 -14.27 7.36
N ASP A 84 1.32 -14.70 7.54
CA ASP A 84 1.89 -15.92 6.92
C ASP A 84 1.80 -15.88 5.38
N LEU A 85 1.92 -14.68 4.81
CA LEU A 85 1.90 -14.45 3.36
C LEU A 85 3.31 -14.67 2.79
N HIS A 86 3.49 -15.78 2.08
CA HIS A 86 4.79 -16.24 1.58
C HIS A 86 4.80 -16.43 0.05
N GLU A 87 3.89 -15.77 -0.66
CA GLU A 87 3.86 -15.79 -2.10
C GLU A 87 5.22 -15.31 -2.67
N PRO A 88 5.73 -15.95 -3.73
CA PRO A 88 7.05 -15.64 -4.27
C PRO A 88 7.11 -14.23 -4.89
N VAL A 89 5.97 -13.70 -5.34
CA VAL A 89 5.82 -12.37 -5.94
C VAL A 89 4.42 -11.84 -5.66
N GLY A 90 4.35 -10.62 -5.15
CA GLY A 90 3.12 -9.95 -4.75
C GLY A 90 2.46 -10.56 -3.51
N LYS A 91 1.32 -9.99 -3.14
CA LYS A 91 0.43 -10.45 -2.07
C LYS A 91 -0.98 -10.68 -2.62
N PRO A 92 -1.79 -11.55 -1.98
CA PRO A 92 -3.11 -11.94 -2.49
C PRO A 92 -4.18 -10.87 -2.19
N TYR A 93 -3.96 -9.65 -2.66
CA TYR A 93 -4.83 -8.51 -2.39
C TYR A 93 -6.25 -8.68 -2.95
N GLY A 94 -6.42 -9.41 -4.06
CA GLY A 94 -7.74 -9.77 -4.59
C GLY A 94 -8.54 -10.59 -3.58
N ARG A 95 -7.93 -11.64 -3.02
CA ARG A 95 -8.51 -12.46 -1.94
C ARG A 95 -8.78 -11.64 -0.68
N VAL A 96 -7.85 -10.78 -0.26
CA VAL A 96 -8.03 -9.90 0.91
C VAL A 96 -9.25 -8.99 0.73
N MET A 97 -9.39 -8.35 -0.43
CA MET A 97 -10.55 -7.51 -0.74
C MET A 97 -11.86 -8.31 -0.74
N ALA A 98 -11.87 -9.49 -1.37
CA ALA A 98 -13.04 -10.36 -1.40
C ALA A 98 -13.48 -10.77 0.02
N GLU A 99 -12.53 -11.14 0.88
CA GLU A 99 -12.80 -11.54 2.26
C GLU A 99 -13.32 -10.38 3.13
N MET A 100 -12.89 -9.15 2.83
CA MET A 100 -13.34 -7.94 3.52
C MET A 100 -14.61 -7.32 2.90
N GLY A 101 -15.16 -7.92 1.84
CA GLY A 101 -16.30 -7.36 1.09
C GLY A 101 -16.00 -5.97 0.52
N ALA A 102 -14.78 -5.76 0.02
CA ALA A 102 -14.33 -4.49 -0.56
C ALA A 102 -14.12 -4.62 -2.07
N GLY A 103 -14.32 -3.51 -2.79
CA GLY A 103 -14.03 -3.40 -4.21
C GLY A 103 -12.61 -2.91 -4.48
N SER A 104 -12.05 -3.27 -5.65
CA SER A 104 -10.73 -2.81 -6.08
C SER A 104 -10.68 -1.30 -6.37
N GLU A 105 -11.81 -0.75 -6.81
CA GLU A 105 -11.93 0.62 -7.28
C GLU A 105 -11.64 1.67 -6.18
N ARG A 106 -11.82 1.30 -4.91
CA ARG A 106 -11.50 2.16 -3.76
C ARG A 106 -10.45 1.57 -2.82
N SER A 107 -9.67 0.59 -3.27
CA SER A 107 -8.67 -0.08 -2.44
C SER A 107 -7.24 0.15 -2.95
N LEU A 108 -6.30 0.30 -2.02
CA LEU A 108 -4.87 0.50 -2.32
C LEU A 108 -4.03 -0.45 -1.50
N ALA A 109 -2.90 -0.84 -2.07
CA ALA A 109 -1.81 -1.44 -1.32
C ALA A 109 -0.77 -0.37 -0.97
N VAL A 110 -0.16 -0.48 0.21
CA VAL A 110 0.95 0.36 0.64
C VAL A 110 2.07 -0.56 1.12
N GLY A 111 3.29 -0.39 0.61
CA GLY A 111 4.41 -1.23 0.99
C GLY A 111 5.80 -0.64 0.73
N ASP A 112 6.85 -1.39 1.01
CA ASP A 112 8.25 -0.97 0.88
C ASP A 112 9.02 -1.78 -0.19
N ARG A 113 8.38 -2.75 -0.84
CA ARG A 113 9.06 -3.63 -1.79
C ARG A 113 8.21 -3.88 -3.02
N LEU A 114 8.69 -3.43 -4.17
CA LEU A 114 8.03 -3.66 -5.46
C LEU A 114 7.73 -5.15 -5.73
N ARG A 115 8.62 -6.05 -5.32
CA ARG A 115 8.44 -7.49 -5.58
C ARG A 115 7.30 -8.10 -4.76
N THR A 116 7.04 -7.62 -3.55
CA THR A 116 6.11 -8.26 -2.60
C THR A 116 4.84 -7.45 -2.37
N ASP A 117 4.88 -6.14 -2.53
CA ASP A 117 3.77 -5.25 -2.16
C ASP A 117 2.94 -4.79 -3.36
N VAL A 118 2.74 -5.71 -4.30
CA VAL A 118 1.85 -5.58 -5.46
C VAL A 118 0.85 -6.74 -5.48
N GLY A 119 -0.22 -6.65 -6.28
CA GLY A 119 -1.20 -7.74 -6.36
C GLY A 119 -0.65 -9.01 -7.01
N ALA A 120 -0.62 -10.13 -6.29
CA ALA A 120 -0.28 -11.42 -6.87
C ALA A 120 -1.44 -11.96 -7.74
N ASP A 121 -2.66 -11.82 -7.23
CA ASP A 121 -3.90 -12.39 -7.76
C ASP A 121 -4.82 -11.35 -8.42
N THR A 122 -4.35 -10.10 -8.55
CA THR A 122 -5.12 -9.01 -9.18
C THR A 122 -4.20 -7.96 -9.78
N ASP A 123 -4.62 -7.40 -10.92
CA ASP A 123 -4.02 -6.22 -11.56
C ASP A 123 -4.85 -4.95 -11.34
N ARG A 124 -5.92 -5.03 -10.54
CA ARG A 124 -6.96 -3.99 -10.40
C ARG A 124 -6.73 -2.99 -9.28
N ILE A 125 -5.59 -3.06 -8.59
CA ILE A 125 -5.26 -2.13 -7.52
C ILE A 125 -4.02 -1.33 -7.88
N VAL A 126 -3.91 -0.16 -7.27
CA VAL A 126 -2.68 0.64 -7.29
C VAL A 126 -1.89 0.36 -6.01
N SER A 127 -0.58 0.18 -6.16
CA SER A 127 0.35 -0.02 -5.04
C SER A 127 1.16 1.25 -4.82
N ILE A 128 1.16 1.79 -3.60
CA ILE A 128 2.00 2.90 -3.19
C ILE A 128 3.22 2.33 -2.48
N LEU A 129 4.39 2.52 -3.07
CA LEU A 129 5.66 2.12 -2.50
C LEU A 129 6.32 3.29 -1.81
N VAL A 130 6.72 3.06 -0.57
CA VAL A 130 7.47 4.00 0.26
C VAL A 130 8.87 3.46 0.51
N ASN A 131 9.74 4.30 1.06
CA ASN A 131 11.10 3.93 1.45
C ASN A 131 11.94 3.30 0.30
N GLN A 132 11.53 3.53 -0.95
CA GLN A 132 12.39 3.23 -2.09
C GLN A 132 13.54 4.26 -2.06
N GLU A 133 14.79 3.80 -2.06
CA GLU A 133 15.98 4.67 -2.13
C GLU A 133 16.34 5.46 -0.86
N ALA A 134 15.98 4.95 0.33
CA ALA A 134 16.42 5.48 1.63
C ALA A 134 16.04 6.95 1.91
N ARG A 135 14.99 7.45 1.25
CA ARG A 135 14.42 8.77 1.56
C ARG A 135 13.28 8.62 2.58
N PRO A 136 13.19 9.53 3.56
CA PRO A 136 12.18 9.44 4.60
C PRO A 136 10.79 9.78 4.04
N VAL A 137 9.96 8.75 3.87
CA VAL A 137 8.54 8.92 3.61
C VAL A 137 7.77 8.83 4.93
N ASN A 138 6.68 9.59 5.06
CA ASN A 138 5.81 9.57 6.23
C ASN A 138 4.36 9.25 5.85
N ALA A 139 3.54 8.94 6.87
CA ALA A 139 2.14 8.60 6.69
C ALA A 139 1.32 9.74 6.05
N GLY A 140 1.73 11.00 6.25
CA GLY A 140 1.11 12.17 5.64
C GLY A 140 1.28 12.25 4.12
N MET A 141 2.43 11.82 3.59
CA MET A 141 2.64 11.73 2.14
C MET A 141 1.73 10.67 1.50
N ILE A 142 1.53 9.54 2.17
CA ILE A 142 0.58 8.52 1.74
C ILE A 142 -0.85 9.07 1.79
N ALA A 143 -1.23 9.74 2.88
CA ALA A 143 -2.55 10.36 3.01
C ALA A 143 -2.79 11.41 1.91
N TYR A 144 -1.77 12.21 1.58
CA TYR A 144 -1.84 13.18 0.49
C TYR A 144 -1.94 12.50 -0.88
N MET A 145 -1.21 11.40 -1.11
CA MET A 145 -1.32 10.63 -2.35
C MET A 145 -2.73 10.03 -2.51
N VAL A 146 -3.31 9.49 -1.44
CA VAL A 146 -4.72 9.03 -1.42
C VAL A 146 -5.65 10.20 -1.76
N HIS A 147 -5.42 11.39 -1.21
CA HIS A 147 -6.18 12.59 -1.54
C HIS A 147 -6.08 12.96 -3.04
N ILE A 148 -4.87 12.96 -3.62
CA ILE A 148 -4.66 13.20 -5.05
C ILE A 148 -5.47 12.21 -5.88
N LEU A 149 -5.33 10.91 -5.60
CA LEU A 149 -6.02 9.86 -6.35
C LEU A 149 -7.55 10.03 -6.30
N ARG A 150 -8.11 10.30 -5.11
CA ARG A 150 -9.55 10.58 -4.96
C ARG A 150 -10.01 11.81 -5.73
N ARG A 151 -9.17 12.84 -5.83
CA ARG A 151 -9.49 14.06 -6.59
C ARG A 151 -9.49 13.79 -8.10
N GLN A 152 -8.62 12.90 -8.58
CA GLN A 152 -8.55 12.53 -10.01
C GLN A 152 -9.68 11.59 -10.44
N SER A 153 -10.11 10.70 -9.55
CA SER A 153 -11.28 9.84 -9.74
C SER A 153 -11.87 9.47 -8.39
N ALA A 154 -13.12 9.90 -8.15
CA ALA A 154 -13.79 9.67 -6.87
C ALA A 154 -14.12 8.19 -6.61
N GLY A 155 -14.14 7.36 -7.67
CA GLY A 155 -14.65 5.99 -7.59
C GLY A 155 -13.69 4.90 -8.07
N ASP A 156 -12.55 5.23 -8.69
CA ASP A 156 -11.63 4.22 -9.24
C ASP A 156 -10.17 4.72 -9.23
N PHE A 157 -9.36 4.14 -8.34
CA PHE A 157 -7.94 4.48 -8.22
C PHE A 157 -7.07 4.07 -9.40
N LEU A 158 -7.41 3.01 -10.13
CA LEU A 158 -6.66 2.65 -11.34
C LEU A 158 -6.93 3.66 -12.46
N THR A 159 -8.17 4.13 -12.58
CA THR A 159 -8.50 5.25 -13.46
C THR A 159 -7.79 6.54 -13.01
N ALA A 160 -7.74 6.84 -11.71
CA ALA A 160 -6.98 7.97 -11.19
C ALA A 160 -5.49 7.89 -11.55
N PHE A 161 -4.86 6.72 -11.40
CA PHE A 161 -3.47 6.50 -11.80
C PHE A 161 -3.27 6.80 -13.28
N ASN A 162 -4.14 6.29 -14.16
CA ASN A 162 -4.08 6.56 -15.59
C ASN A 162 -4.26 8.05 -15.93
N HIS A 163 -5.10 8.79 -15.19
CA HIS A 163 -5.21 10.24 -15.37
C HIS A 163 -3.94 10.98 -14.96
N LEU A 164 -3.27 10.54 -13.89
CA LEU A 164 -1.99 11.13 -13.48
C LEU A 164 -0.92 10.95 -14.56
N THR A 165 -0.85 9.79 -15.23
CA THR A 165 0.16 9.55 -16.28
C THR A 165 -0.02 10.44 -17.52
N ILE A 166 -1.25 10.86 -17.85
CA ILE A 166 -1.53 11.75 -19.00
C ILE A 166 -0.82 13.11 -18.84
N THR A 167 -0.69 13.59 -17.61
CA THR A 167 -0.14 14.92 -17.31
C THR A 167 1.22 14.85 -16.60
N ALA A 168 1.80 13.65 -16.47
CA ALA A 168 3.13 13.44 -15.91
C ALA A 168 4.22 13.53 -16.99
N MET A 169 5.46 13.79 -16.58
CA MET A 169 6.60 13.80 -17.49
C MET A 169 7.08 12.36 -17.71
N PRO A 170 7.20 11.86 -18.95
CA PRO A 170 7.81 10.55 -19.20
C PRO A 170 9.23 10.48 -18.62
N GLU A 171 9.56 9.34 -18.01
CA GLU A 171 10.89 9.08 -17.41
C GLU A 171 11.45 7.75 -17.92
N PRO A 172 11.93 7.67 -19.17
CA PRO A 172 12.41 6.43 -19.76
C PRO A 172 13.63 5.83 -19.03
N ALA A 173 14.36 6.63 -18.25
CA ALA A 173 15.52 6.18 -17.49
C ALA A 173 15.15 5.17 -16.38
N ASP A 174 13.91 5.18 -15.92
CA ASP A 174 13.41 4.23 -14.91
C ASP A 174 12.84 2.94 -15.54
N GLN A 175 12.82 2.82 -16.88
CA GLN A 175 12.35 1.61 -17.56
C GLN A 175 13.43 0.51 -17.56
N GLY A 176 12.98 -0.74 -17.53
CA GLY A 176 13.85 -1.92 -17.61
C GLY A 176 13.76 -2.83 -16.38
N PRO A 177 14.74 -3.74 -16.21
CA PRO A 177 14.69 -4.78 -15.18
C PRO A 177 14.67 -4.20 -13.76
N GLN A 178 13.65 -4.56 -12.98
CA GLN A 178 13.52 -4.12 -11.59
C GLN A 178 12.81 -5.19 -10.75
N ALA A 179 13.40 -5.52 -9.60
CA ALA A 179 12.82 -6.44 -8.61
C ALA A 179 12.42 -7.83 -9.16
N GLY A 180 13.14 -8.34 -10.17
CA GLY A 180 12.85 -9.61 -10.86
C GLY A 180 11.82 -9.50 -11.99
N GLY A 181 11.18 -8.34 -12.14
CA GLY A 181 10.28 -8.02 -13.25
C GLY A 181 10.85 -6.90 -14.12
N GLU A 182 9.96 -6.16 -14.79
CA GLU A 182 10.31 -5.10 -15.72
C GLU A 182 9.37 -3.90 -15.56
N VAL A 183 9.93 -2.69 -15.44
CA VAL A 183 9.17 -1.44 -15.58
C VAL A 183 9.04 -1.15 -17.07
N VAL A 184 7.83 -1.36 -17.61
CA VAL A 184 7.55 -1.23 -19.05
C VAL A 184 7.16 0.19 -19.46
N ALA A 185 6.78 1.03 -18.48
CA ALA A 185 6.55 2.45 -18.68
C ALA A 185 6.71 3.18 -17.35
N ALA A 186 7.30 4.37 -17.41
CA ALA A 186 7.59 5.17 -16.25
C ALA A 186 7.38 6.66 -16.52
N TRP A 187 6.88 7.35 -15.50
CA TRP A 187 6.70 8.79 -15.47
C TRP A 187 7.11 9.35 -14.12
N ARG A 188 7.46 10.62 -14.09
CA ARG A 188 7.67 11.39 -12.86
C ARG A 188 6.69 12.54 -12.77
N ARG A 189 6.35 12.91 -11.54
CA ARG A 189 5.46 14.03 -11.25
C ARG A 189 5.79 14.64 -9.89
N ASP A 190 5.42 15.91 -9.72
CA ASP A 190 5.53 16.65 -8.48
C ASP A 190 4.23 17.43 -8.25
N ASP A 191 3.50 17.09 -7.18
CA ASP A 191 2.29 17.81 -6.73
C ASP A 191 2.51 18.37 -5.30
N GLY A 192 3.74 18.75 -4.96
CA GLY A 192 4.15 19.20 -3.63
C GLY A 192 5.22 18.30 -2.99
N PHE A 193 5.39 17.09 -3.52
CA PHE A 193 6.55 16.24 -3.36
C PHE A 193 6.75 15.40 -4.64
N PRO A 194 7.99 15.00 -4.96
CA PRO A 194 8.28 14.17 -6.12
C PRO A 194 7.80 12.73 -5.92
N TYR A 195 7.19 12.17 -6.95
CA TYR A 195 6.85 10.75 -7.01
C TYR A 195 6.97 10.22 -8.45
N ARG A 196 7.11 8.90 -8.55
CA ARG A 196 7.11 8.18 -9.84
C ARG A 196 5.83 7.38 -10.00
N LEU A 197 5.45 7.18 -11.25
CA LEU A 197 4.36 6.33 -11.68
C LEU A 197 4.98 5.26 -12.58
N TRP A 198 4.79 3.99 -12.25
CA TRP A 198 5.31 2.85 -13.00
C TRP A 198 4.20 1.90 -13.42
N LEU A 199 4.32 1.38 -14.63
CA LEU A 199 3.68 0.13 -15.02
C LEU A 199 4.73 -0.97 -14.96
N TRP A 200 4.54 -1.92 -14.04
CA TRP A 200 5.48 -3.02 -13.80
C TRP A 200 4.87 -4.36 -14.20
N THR A 201 5.66 -5.22 -14.83
CA THR A 201 5.30 -6.60 -15.18
C THR A 201 6.25 -7.58 -14.53
N HIS A 202 5.79 -8.81 -14.32
CA HIS A 202 6.64 -9.89 -13.83
C HIS A 202 6.24 -11.19 -14.51
N PRO A 203 7.18 -12.07 -14.94
CA PRO A 203 6.85 -13.31 -15.64
C PRO A 203 5.92 -14.25 -14.88
N GLY A 204 5.95 -14.19 -13.56
CA GLY A 204 5.07 -14.96 -12.66
C GLY A 204 3.69 -14.35 -12.39
N LEU A 205 3.36 -13.20 -12.99
CA LEU A 205 2.09 -12.50 -12.78
C LEU A 205 1.39 -12.24 -14.12
N GLU A 206 0.07 -12.36 -14.14
CA GLU A 206 -0.74 -11.90 -15.26
C GLU A 206 -1.02 -10.38 -15.15
N GLY A 207 -0.92 -9.67 -16.27
CA GLY A 207 -1.23 -8.24 -16.35
C GLY A 207 -0.09 -7.31 -15.92
N ARG A 208 -0.41 -6.02 -15.79
CA ARG A 208 0.53 -4.96 -15.37
C ARG A 208 0.14 -4.47 -13.98
N ARG A 209 1.10 -4.05 -13.17
CA ARG A 209 0.87 -3.44 -11.87
C ARG A 209 1.08 -1.94 -11.97
N ALA A 210 0.05 -1.19 -11.59
CA ALA A 210 0.14 0.24 -11.41
C ALA A 210 0.80 0.53 -10.06
N VAL A 211 1.95 1.18 -10.10
CA VAL A 211 2.78 1.41 -8.93
C VAL A 211 3.12 2.90 -8.83
N ILE A 212 2.90 3.48 -7.65
CA ILE A 212 3.32 4.83 -7.31
C ILE A 212 4.49 4.72 -6.35
N VAL A 213 5.60 5.41 -6.62
CA VAL A 213 6.77 5.41 -5.74
C VAL A 213 6.97 6.78 -5.15
N LEU A 214 6.98 6.88 -3.81
CA LEU A 214 7.15 8.13 -3.07
C LEU A 214 8.63 8.34 -2.65
N PHE A 215 9.11 9.59 -2.69
CA PHE A 215 10.50 10.00 -2.41
C PHE A 215 10.59 11.20 -1.49
#